data_AF-A0A8J7RFA1-F1
#
_entry.id   AF-A0A8J7RFA1-F1
#
_cell.length_a   1.000
_cell.length_b   1.000
_cell.length_c   1.000
_cell.angle_alpha   90.00
_cell.angle_beta   90.00
_cell.angle_gamma   90.00
#
_symmetry.space_group_name_H-M   'P 1'
#
loop_
_entity.id
_entity.type
_entity.pdbx_description
1 polymer ?
#
loop_
_entity_poly.entity_id
_entity_poly.type
_entity_poly.pdbx_seq_one_letter_code
_entity_poly.pdbx_strand_id
1 'polypeptide(L)'
;MALKLNKYQRFVLIVYLSFLTILSFLVISYHGYEYLYEDEIVENAFLEIGESDNPHTTSQNIILWEWRTFISPYSYAKINGSNGKFGLYNINEKYYFYTKGLSVPWIITFKTANCGEYSNIYVYLMNKKGIDARCVGAPGEDHQWAEYYVNGTKYIVDPSAMLFNISDTERFAEDKNWSYVWSYYPDNVSSINDVSDEYINRGAVNITILENGKPIKALVWIKSPYLMKVMPNHYNTPKLIMYNLTDGNGNINYKLGEKEYIIDIIKVNYDLGNNHYLFDTNTYTSKFNVSLNESKEINVDITEEKGELKLINMGYSFYEVK
;
A
#
# COMPACT_ATOMS: atom_id res chain seq x y z
N MET A 1 -45.58 -14.96 -7.57
CA MET A 1 -45.81 -15.73 -6.33
C MET A 1 -45.09 -14.99 -5.20
N ALA A 2 -45.81 -14.38 -4.26
CA ALA A 2 -45.17 -13.64 -3.17
C ALA A 2 -44.73 -14.62 -2.05
N LEU A 3 -43.46 -14.59 -1.68
CA LEU A 3 -42.94 -15.37 -0.54
C LEU A 3 -43.58 -14.85 0.76
N LYS A 4 -44.38 -15.68 1.42
CA LYS A 4 -44.92 -15.36 2.76
C LYS A 4 -43.84 -15.58 3.80
N LEU A 5 -43.16 -14.50 4.20
CA LEU A 5 -42.23 -14.50 5.33
C LEU A 5 -42.98 -14.61 6.66
N ASN A 6 -42.49 -15.49 7.55
CA ASN A 6 -42.98 -15.60 8.92
C ASN A 6 -42.53 -14.40 9.78
N LYS A 7 -43.08 -14.25 11.00
CA LYS A 7 -42.81 -13.10 11.87
C LYS A 7 -41.32 -12.92 12.19
N TYR A 8 -40.60 -14.02 12.42
CA TYR A 8 -39.16 -14.00 12.69
C TYR A 8 -38.36 -13.54 11.47
N GLN A 9 -38.65 -14.09 10.29
CA GLN A 9 -38.02 -13.68 9.04
C GLN A 9 -38.23 -12.19 8.72
N ARG A 10 -39.42 -11.66 9.00
CA ARG A 10 -39.69 -10.22 8.84
C ARG A 10 -38.86 -9.37 9.80
N PHE A 11 -38.74 -9.80 11.06
CA PHE A 11 -37.91 -9.09 12.04
C PHE A 11 -36.43 -9.06 11.61
N VAL A 12 -35.87 -10.21 11.22
CA VAL A 12 -34.49 -10.30 10.72
C VAL A 12 -34.30 -9.40 9.49
N LEU A 13 -35.24 -9.41 8.55
CA LEU A 13 -35.20 -8.54 7.38
C LEU A 13 -35.21 -7.05 7.76
N ILE A 14 -36.06 -6.64 8.71
CA ILE A 14 -36.10 -5.25 9.19
C ILE A 14 -34.75 -4.85 9.82
N VAL A 15 -34.19 -5.68 10.71
CA VAL A 15 -32.89 -5.40 11.33
C VAL A 15 -31.79 -5.27 10.28
N TYR A 16 -31.78 -6.18 9.29
CA TYR A 16 -30.83 -6.15 8.20
C TYR A 16 -30.97 -4.89 7.33
N LEU A 17 -32.20 -4.50 6.96
CA LEU A 17 -32.44 -3.27 6.17
C LEU A 17 -32.08 -2.00 6.95
N SER A 18 -32.37 -1.95 8.26
CA SER A 18 -31.98 -0.84 9.12
C SER A 18 -30.45 -0.71 9.19
N PHE A 19 -29.75 -1.83 9.35
CA PHE A 19 -28.29 -1.85 9.33
C PHE A 19 -27.73 -1.34 8.00
N LEU A 20 -28.25 -1.82 6.86
CA LEU A 20 -27.85 -1.32 5.54
C LEU A 20 -28.12 0.17 5.35
N THR A 21 -29.24 0.67 5.88
CA THR A 21 -29.60 2.09 5.81
C THR A 21 -28.61 2.94 6.59
N ILE A 22 -28.26 2.53 7.83
CA ILE A 22 -27.26 3.22 8.65
C ILE A 22 -25.89 3.19 7.95
N LEU A 23 -25.47 2.04 7.42
CA LEU A 23 -24.20 1.91 6.72
C LEU A 23 -24.15 2.82 5.48
N SER A 24 -25.22 2.84 4.69
CA SER A 24 -25.32 3.70 3.50
C SER A 24 -25.26 5.18 3.89
N PHE A 25 -25.95 5.57 4.96
CA PHE A 25 -25.90 6.94 5.48
C PHE A 25 -24.49 7.34 5.92
N LEU A 26 -23.76 6.44 6.60
CA LEU A 26 -22.39 6.69 7.02
C LEU A 26 -21.44 6.86 5.82
N VAL A 27 -21.55 6.01 4.80
CA VAL A 27 -20.74 6.09 3.58
C VAL A 27 -21.05 7.38 2.80
N ILE A 28 -22.34 7.72 2.64
CA ILE A 28 -22.76 8.97 1.99
C ILE A 28 -22.27 10.18 2.78
N SER A 29 -22.33 10.14 4.11
CA SER A 29 -21.85 11.23 4.95
C SER A 29 -20.32 11.38 4.86
N TYR A 30 -19.59 10.27 4.79
CA TYR A 30 -18.13 10.28 4.64
C TYR A 30 -17.69 10.94 3.34
N HIS A 31 -18.24 10.49 2.21
CA HIS A 31 -17.92 11.06 0.89
C HIS A 31 -18.56 12.44 0.68
N GLY A 32 -19.75 12.67 1.23
CA GLY A 32 -20.44 13.96 1.16
C GLY A 32 -19.69 15.05 1.93
N TYR A 33 -19.12 14.73 3.09
CA TYR A 33 -18.27 15.65 3.83
C TYR A 33 -17.02 16.02 3.02
N GLU A 34 -16.32 15.03 2.47
CA GLU A 34 -15.16 15.27 1.60
C GLU A 34 -15.53 16.18 0.42
N TYR A 35 -16.58 15.83 -0.33
CA TYR A 35 -17.03 16.62 -1.47
C TYR A 35 -17.43 18.06 -1.13
N LEU A 36 -18.06 18.28 0.03
CA LEU A 36 -18.54 19.61 0.42
C LEU A 36 -17.46 20.50 1.04
N TYR A 37 -16.46 19.92 1.69
CA TYR A 37 -15.50 20.65 2.53
C TYR A 37 -14.04 20.50 2.08
N GLU A 38 -13.73 19.74 1.02
CA GLU A 38 -12.36 19.56 0.52
C GLU A 38 -11.66 20.91 0.29
N ASP A 39 -12.29 21.81 -0.47
CA ASP A 39 -11.69 23.10 -0.82
C ASP A 39 -11.43 23.96 0.43
N GLU A 40 -12.37 23.99 1.38
CA GLU A 40 -12.21 24.73 2.65
C GLU A 40 -11.08 24.15 3.51
N ILE A 41 -10.98 22.81 3.59
CA ILE A 41 -9.91 22.13 4.34
C ILE A 41 -8.55 22.45 3.74
N VAL A 42 -8.44 22.43 2.41
CA VAL A 42 -7.21 22.72 1.67
C VAL A 42 -6.83 24.19 1.77
N GLU A 43 -7.79 25.10 1.65
CA GLU A 43 -7.56 26.54 1.81
C GLU A 43 -7.04 26.85 3.22
N ASN A 44 -7.68 26.31 4.25
CA ASN A 44 -7.24 26.46 5.63
C ASN A 44 -5.83 25.89 5.86
N ALA A 45 -5.51 24.74 5.27
CA ALA A 45 -4.16 24.19 5.31
C ALA A 45 -3.14 25.14 4.67
N PHE A 46 -3.44 25.73 3.51
CA PHE A 46 -2.53 26.70 2.87
C PHE A 46 -2.38 28.00 3.65
N LEU A 47 -3.43 28.47 4.33
CA LEU A 47 -3.34 29.61 5.25
C LEU A 47 -2.35 29.35 6.39
N GLU A 48 -2.34 28.13 6.95
CA GLU A 48 -1.40 27.73 8.00
C GLU A 48 0.03 27.49 7.48
N ILE A 49 0.18 26.96 6.26
CA ILE A 49 1.47 26.68 5.61
C ILE A 49 2.17 27.98 5.23
N GLY A 50 1.41 28.98 4.79
CA GLY A 50 1.91 30.24 4.23
C GLY A 50 2.16 30.15 2.73
N GLU A 51 2.09 31.29 2.05
CA GLU A 51 2.23 31.37 0.60
C GLU A 51 3.69 31.40 0.14
N SER A 52 3.96 30.73 -0.99
CA SER A 52 5.21 30.86 -1.72
C SER A 52 5.02 30.41 -3.18
N ASP A 53 5.62 31.16 -4.11
CA ASP A 53 5.69 30.79 -5.53
C ASP A 53 6.92 29.92 -5.84
N ASN A 54 7.84 29.75 -4.89
CA ASN A 54 9.04 28.94 -5.07
C ASN A 54 8.74 27.48 -4.67
N PRO A 55 8.84 26.50 -5.59
CA PRO A 55 8.51 25.10 -5.28
C PRO A 55 9.30 24.50 -4.11
N HIS A 56 10.58 24.88 -3.95
CA HIS A 56 11.41 24.39 -2.85
C HIS A 56 10.98 24.97 -1.51
N THR A 57 10.61 26.26 -1.47
CA THR A 57 10.07 26.90 -0.28
C THR A 57 8.70 26.33 0.07
N THR A 58 7.82 26.13 -0.92
CA THR A 58 6.52 25.47 -0.74
C THR A 58 6.68 24.07 -0.14
N SER A 59 7.57 23.25 -0.72
CA SER A 59 7.92 21.93 -0.21
C SER A 59 8.38 21.97 1.25
N GLN A 60 9.30 22.88 1.59
CA GLN A 60 9.79 23.03 2.96
C GLN A 60 8.68 23.45 3.93
N ASN A 61 7.84 24.41 3.54
CA ASN A 61 6.74 24.90 4.37
C ASN A 61 5.71 23.81 4.66
N ILE A 62 5.37 22.98 3.67
CA ILE A 62 4.44 21.85 3.85
C ILE A 62 4.99 20.85 4.87
N ILE A 63 6.24 20.40 4.72
CA ILE A 63 6.85 19.42 5.65
C ILE A 63 6.94 20.00 7.07
N LEU A 64 7.33 21.28 7.20
CA LEU A 64 7.37 21.93 8.52
C LEU A 64 5.99 22.07 9.15
N TRP A 65 4.97 22.40 8.34
CA TRP A 65 3.59 22.43 8.80
C TRP A 65 3.11 21.04 9.25
N GLU A 66 3.38 20.00 8.48
CA GLU A 66 3.03 18.61 8.82
C GLU A 66 3.60 18.21 10.19
N TRP A 67 4.89 18.43 10.43
CA TRP A 67 5.54 18.09 11.69
C TRP A 67 5.02 18.85 12.92
N ARG A 68 4.57 20.09 12.73
CA ARG A 68 4.00 20.90 13.82
C ARG A 68 2.56 20.54 14.13
N THR A 69 1.86 19.97 13.15
CA THR A 69 0.40 19.90 13.13
C THR A 69 -0.11 18.49 13.37
N PHE A 70 0.65 17.46 12.95
CA PHE A 70 0.22 16.07 13.00
C PHE A 70 0.93 15.30 14.11
N ILE A 71 0.22 14.31 14.64
CA ILE A 71 0.75 13.38 15.62
C ILE A 71 0.85 11.98 15.00
N SER A 72 2.02 11.36 15.14
CA SER A 72 2.18 9.95 14.77
C SER A 72 1.61 9.05 15.86
N PRO A 73 0.56 8.27 15.59
CA PRO A 73 0.04 7.33 16.57
C PRO A 73 1.06 6.22 16.90
N TYR A 74 2.02 5.92 16.01
CA TYR A 74 3.00 4.86 16.22
C TYR A 74 3.99 5.16 17.34
N SER A 75 4.31 6.44 17.56
CA SER A 75 5.09 6.87 18.71
C SER A 75 4.40 6.57 20.06
N TYR A 76 3.09 6.29 20.04
CA TYR A 76 2.26 6.04 21.23
C TYR A 76 1.51 4.69 21.19
N ALA A 77 1.58 3.94 20.09
CA ALA A 77 0.76 2.74 19.84
C ALA A 77 1.06 1.56 20.77
N LYS A 78 2.25 1.52 21.38
CA LYS A 78 2.60 0.50 22.39
C LYS A 78 1.66 0.51 23.61
N ILE A 79 0.92 1.61 23.83
CA ILE A 79 0.11 1.81 25.03
C ILE A 79 -1.26 1.11 24.93
N ASN A 80 -1.79 0.83 23.72
CA ASN A 80 -3.23 0.51 23.57
C ASN A 80 -3.57 -0.80 22.84
N GLY A 81 -2.61 -1.65 22.46
CA GLY A 81 -2.89 -2.99 21.90
C GLY A 81 -3.64 -3.00 20.55
N SER A 82 -3.85 -1.86 19.90
CA SER A 82 -4.39 -1.78 18.55
C SER A 82 -3.27 -2.00 17.54
N ASN A 83 -3.54 -2.72 16.45
CA ASN A 83 -2.58 -3.06 15.40
C ASN A 83 -2.09 -1.84 14.57
N GLY A 84 -2.17 -0.62 15.11
CA GLY A 84 -1.73 0.60 14.43
C GLY A 84 -2.49 0.89 13.13
N LYS A 85 -3.71 0.37 12.96
CA LYS A 85 -4.50 0.56 11.73
C LYS A 85 -5.75 1.40 11.94
N PHE A 86 -6.35 1.33 13.13
CA PHE A 86 -7.59 2.02 13.46
C PHE A 86 -7.68 2.15 14.98
N GLY A 87 -8.08 3.32 15.48
CA GLY A 87 -8.43 3.48 16.89
C GLY A 87 -8.47 4.92 17.39
N LEU A 88 -8.86 5.06 18.65
CA LEU A 88 -8.73 6.28 19.43
C LEU A 88 -7.46 6.20 20.28
N TYR A 89 -6.63 7.22 20.19
CA TYR A 89 -5.34 7.31 20.87
C TYR A 89 -5.40 8.43 21.89
N ASN A 90 -5.24 8.11 23.17
CA ASN A 90 -5.08 9.12 24.21
C ASN A 90 -3.60 9.55 24.26
N ILE A 91 -3.33 10.79 23.85
CA ILE A 91 -1.99 11.37 23.79
C ILE A 91 -2.06 12.70 24.54
N ASN A 92 -1.38 12.77 25.69
CA ASN A 92 -1.37 13.95 26.57
C ASN A 92 -2.80 14.42 26.91
N GLU A 93 -3.65 13.50 27.37
CA GLU A 93 -5.05 13.75 27.80
C GLU A 93 -6.00 14.19 26.68
N LYS A 94 -5.55 14.15 25.42
CA LYS A 94 -6.38 14.41 24.24
C LYS A 94 -6.57 13.11 23.45
N TYR A 95 -7.79 12.91 22.95
CA TYR A 95 -8.12 11.77 22.11
C TYR A 95 -7.97 12.14 20.64
N TYR A 96 -7.18 11.34 19.93
CA TYR A 96 -6.99 11.44 18.49
C TYR A 96 -7.56 10.22 17.82
N PHE A 97 -8.35 10.42 16.77
CA PHE A 97 -8.82 9.34 15.94
C PHE A 97 -7.81 9.12 14.82
N TYR A 98 -7.40 7.87 14.61
CA TYR A 98 -6.57 7.50 13.48
C TYR A 98 -7.14 6.27 12.80
N THR A 99 -7.14 6.31 11.47
CA THR A 99 -7.37 5.14 10.64
C THR A 99 -6.52 5.24 9.38
N LYS A 100 -5.89 4.12 9.03
CA LYS A 100 -5.05 4.01 7.84
C LYS A 100 -5.91 4.04 6.58
N GLY A 101 -5.43 4.71 5.53
CA GLY A 101 -6.08 4.71 4.21
C GLY A 101 -7.26 5.68 4.06
N LEU A 102 -7.32 6.73 4.87
CA LEU A 102 -8.23 7.85 4.63
C LEU A 102 -7.80 8.67 3.41
N SER A 103 -8.75 9.36 2.78
CA SER A 103 -8.43 10.43 1.84
C SER A 103 -7.75 11.60 2.55
N VAL A 104 -6.97 12.37 1.79
CA VAL A 104 -6.14 13.46 2.33
C VAL A 104 -6.94 14.49 3.13
N PRO A 105 -8.14 14.95 2.70
CA PRO A 105 -8.93 15.89 3.50
C PRO A 105 -9.23 15.36 4.91
N TRP A 106 -9.58 14.07 5.03
CA TRP A 106 -9.82 13.44 6.33
C TRP A 106 -8.55 13.31 7.17
N ILE A 107 -7.41 13.01 6.56
CA ILE A 107 -6.12 12.98 7.28
C ILE A 107 -5.84 14.38 7.86
N ILE A 108 -5.99 15.44 7.05
CA ILE A 108 -5.82 16.84 7.48
C ILE A 108 -6.79 17.19 8.61
N THR A 109 -8.05 16.76 8.55
CA THR A 109 -9.04 16.99 9.61
C THR A 109 -8.68 16.30 10.92
N PHE A 110 -8.24 15.04 10.87
CA PHE A 110 -7.93 14.27 12.09
C PHE A 110 -6.56 14.53 12.68
N LYS A 111 -5.64 15.14 11.91
CA LYS A 111 -4.30 15.55 12.38
C LYS A 111 -3.47 14.38 12.92
N THR A 112 -3.67 13.19 12.35
CA THR A 112 -2.89 11.98 12.67
C THR A 112 -2.28 11.39 11.41
N ALA A 113 -0.97 11.16 11.40
CA ALA A 113 -0.27 10.68 10.21
C ALA A 113 0.95 9.80 10.55
N ASN A 114 1.22 8.80 9.72
CA ASN A 114 2.51 8.11 9.63
C ASN A 114 3.10 8.32 8.22
N CYS A 115 4.21 7.64 7.89
CA CYS A 115 4.94 7.86 6.64
C CYS A 115 4.07 7.88 5.38
N GLY A 116 3.09 6.97 5.28
CA GLY A 116 2.12 6.95 4.17
C GLY A 116 1.21 8.18 4.15
N GLU A 117 0.61 8.53 5.29
CA GLU A 117 -0.28 9.69 5.39
C GLU A 117 0.46 11.02 5.15
N TYR A 118 1.66 11.18 5.73
CA TYR A 118 2.53 12.34 5.50
C TYR A 118 2.85 12.50 4.01
N SER A 119 3.29 11.43 3.35
CA SER A 119 3.60 11.46 1.92
C SER A 119 2.37 11.80 1.07
N ASN A 120 1.19 11.28 1.43
CA ASN A 120 -0.05 11.56 0.71
C ASN A 120 -0.47 13.02 0.84
N ILE A 121 -0.42 13.58 2.06
CA ILE A 121 -0.73 14.99 2.30
C ILE A 121 0.22 15.88 1.51
N TYR A 122 1.53 15.63 1.62
CA TYR A 122 2.55 16.39 0.92
C TYR A 122 2.28 16.45 -0.58
N VAL A 123 2.12 15.28 -1.22
CA VAL A 123 1.93 15.18 -2.67
C VAL A 123 0.64 15.86 -3.10
N TYR A 124 -0.44 15.63 -2.36
CA TYR A 124 -1.73 16.23 -2.65
C TYR A 124 -1.67 17.76 -2.59
N LEU A 125 -1.03 18.34 -1.57
CA LEU A 125 -0.87 19.79 -1.44
C LEU A 125 0.08 20.38 -2.51
N MET A 126 1.16 19.70 -2.85
CA MET A 126 2.05 20.10 -3.95
C MET A 126 1.29 20.13 -5.28
N ASN A 127 0.52 19.09 -5.58
CA ASN A 127 -0.31 19.00 -6.79
C ASN A 127 -1.40 20.08 -6.81
N LYS A 128 -2.02 20.41 -5.67
CA LYS A 128 -2.98 21.54 -5.58
C LYS A 128 -2.33 22.91 -5.84
N LYS A 129 -1.00 23.05 -5.68
CA LYS A 129 -0.22 24.23 -6.09
C LYS A 129 0.29 24.14 -7.54
N GLY A 130 -0.12 23.13 -8.30
CA GLY A 130 0.32 22.92 -9.68
C GLY A 130 1.77 22.44 -9.80
N ILE A 131 2.37 21.93 -8.71
CA ILE A 131 3.70 21.34 -8.71
C ILE A 131 3.53 19.83 -8.83
N ASP A 132 4.04 19.24 -9.91
CA ASP A 132 3.98 17.81 -10.14
C ASP A 132 4.72 17.04 -9.04
N ALA A 133 3.98 16.20 -8.32
CA ALA A 133 4.47 15.38 -7.24
C ALA A 133 3.78 14.01 -7.24
N ARG A 134 4.51 12.98 -6.80
CA ARG A 134 3.99 11.62 -6.63
C ARG A 134 4.49 10.99 -5.33
N CYS A 135 3.69 10.09 -4.78
CA CYS A 135 4.09 9.26 -3.65
C CYS A 135 4.96 8.13 -4.15
N VAL A 136 5.93 7.71 -3.33
CA VAL A 136 6.83 6.60 -3.64
C VAL A 136 6.96 5.73 -2.41
N GLY A 137 6.99 4.40 -2.57
CA GLY A 137 7.04 3.49 -1.44
C GLY A 137 7.83 2.21 -1.70
N ALA A 138 8.37 1.66 -0.61
CA ALA A 138 9.05 0.37 -0.56
C ALA A 138 8.22 -0.58 0.35
N PRO A 139 7.32 -1.39 -0.22
CA PRO A 139 6.30 -2.11 0.56
C PRO A 139 6.89 -3.24 1.40
N GLY A 140 7.99 -3.85 0.93
CA GLY A 140 8.75 -4.85 1.68
C GLY A 140 9.41 -4.30 2.94
N GLU A 141 9.70 -2.99 2.94
CA GLU A 141 10.39 -2.28 4.01
C GLU A 141 9.45 -1.33 4.78
N ASP A 142 8.15 -1.35 4.48
CA ASP A 142 7.08 -0.59 5.15
C ASP A 142 7.37 0.91 5.23
N HIS A 143 7.95 1.46 4.16
CA HIS A 143 8.30 2.87 4.08
C HIS A 143 7.65 3.54 2.86
N GLN A 144 7.23 4.80 3.03
CA GLN A 144 6.67 5.63 1.97
C GLN A 144 7.22 7.05 2.15
N TRP A 145 7.58 7.68 1.02
CA TRP A 145 8.08 9.04 0.90
C TRP A 145 7.39 9.73 -0.29
N ALA A 146 7.85 10.93 -0.64
CA ALA A 146 7.33 11.67 -1.78
C ALA A 146 8.46 12.22 -2.65
N GLU A 147 8.11 12.55 -3.88
CA GLU A 147 8.99 13.28 -4.78
C GLU A 147 8.20 14.32 -5.55
N TYR A 148 8.89 15.36 -6.01
CA TYR A 148 8.32 16.41 -6.83
C TYR A 148 9.29 16.86 -7.91
N TYR A 149 8.75 17.51 -8.94
CA TYR A 149 9.48 17.86 -10.15
C TYR A 149 9.51 19.37 -10.36
N VAL A 150 10.70 19.91 -10.63
CA VAL A 150 10.89 21.33 -10.99
C VAL A 150 11.74 21.38 -12.25
N ASN A 151 11.17 21.91 -13.34
CA ASN A 151 11.84 22.02 -14.65
C ASN A 151 12.46 20.69 -15.12
N GLY A 152 11.75 19.56 -14.90
CA GLY A 152 12.22 18.22 -15.26
C GLY A 152 13.23 17.60 -14.30
N THR A 153 13.67 18.33 -13.26
CA THR A 153 14.53 17.77 -12.21
C THR A 153 13.67 17.19 -11.09
N LYS A 154 13.96 15.93 -10.73
CA LYS A 154 13.33 15.22 -9.61
C LYS A 154 13.98 15.61 -8.28
N TYR A 155 13.15 15.83 -7.26
CA TYR A 155 13.57 16.05 -5.88
C TYR A 155 12.82 15.11 -4.95
N ILE A 156 13.57 14.35 -4.16
CA ILE A 156 13.06 13.44 -3.15
C ILE A 156 12.88 14.20 -1.84
N VAL A 157 11.76 13.93 -1.18
CA VAL A 157 11.48 14.37 0.18
C VAL A 157 10.97 13.19 1.00
N ASP A 158 11.33 13.17 2.28
CA ASP A 158 10.70 12.27 3.24
C ASP A 158 10.07 13.13 4.33
N PRO A 159 8.77 13.46 4.17
CA PRO A 159 8.11 14.31 5.13
C PRO A 159 8.03 13.65 6.50
N SER A 160 8.10 12.32 6.61
CA SER A 160 8.09 11.61 7.90
C SER A 160 9.41 11.61 8.64
N ALA A 161 10.49 12.03 7.98
CA ALA A 161 11.86 12.08 8.52
C ALA A 161 12.50 13.48 8.43
N MET A 162 11.74 14.52 8.03
CA MET A 162 12.25 15.87 7.77
C MET A 162 13.41 15.89 6.76
N LEU A 163 13.34 15.07 5.71
CA LEU A 163 14.33 15.11 4.63
C LEU A 163 13.83 15.98 3.49
N PHE A 164 14.68 16.91 3.04
CA PHE A 164 14.32 17.94 2.08
C PHE A 164 15.19 17.89 0.84
N ASN A 165 14.56 18.03 -0.33
CA ASN A 165 15.18 18.43 -1.59
C ASN A 165 16.40 17.58 -1.99
N ILE A 166 16.34 16.27 -1.76
CA ILE A 166 17.41 15.35 -2.15
C ILE A 166 17.28 15.06 -3.64
N SER A 167 18.21 15.54 -4.47
CA SER A 167 18.21 15.27 -5.91
C SER A 167 18.94 13.98 -6.28
N ASP A 168 19.82 13.49 -5.40
CA ASP A 168 20.61 12.29 -5.62
C ASP A 168 19.85 11.06 -5.10
N THR A 169 19.29 10.28 -6.03
CA THR A 169 18.49 9.09 -5.69
C THR A 169 19.36 7.96 -5.16
N GLU A 170 20.58 7.79 -5.68
CA GLU A 170 21.51 6.75 -5.21
C GLU A 170 21.89 7.01 -3.75
N ARG A 171 22.18 8.27 -3.41
CA ARG A 171 22.47 8.66 -2.02
C ARG A 171 21.27 8.48 -1.09
N PHE A 172 20.05 8.75 -1.57
CA PHE A 172 18.85 8.50 -0.77
C PHE A 172 18.63 6.99 -0.53
N ALA A 173 19.01 6.17 -1.52
CA ALA A 173 18.98 4.72 -1.48
C ALA A 173 20.14 4.08 -0.70
N GLU A 174 21.19 4.83 -0.42
CA GLU A 174 22.38 4.33 0.27
C GLU A 174 21.99 3.74 1.63
N ASP A 175 22.49 2.54 1.92
CA ASP A 175 22.17 1.72 3.08
C ASP A 175 20.69 1.32 3.21
N LYS A 176 19.84 1.65 2.23
CA LYS A 176 18.45 1.20 2.18
C LYS A 176 18.40 -0.17 1.53
N ASN A 177 18.02 -1.16 2.32
CA ASN A 177 17.80 -2.51 1.83
C ASN A 177 16.41 -2.58 1.19
N TRP A 178 16.15 -1.89 0.06
CA TRP A 178 14.84 -1.91 -0.61
C TRP A 178 14.66 -3.12 -1.51
N SER A 179 13.46 -3.70 -1.50
CA SER A 179 13.14 -4.91 -2.27
C SER A 179 12.63 -4.55 -3.67
N TYR A 180 11.77 -3.55 -3.71
CA TYR A 180 10.97 -3.08 -4.83
C TYR A 180 10.45 -1.70 -4.45
N VAL A 181 10.37 -0.79 -5.41
CA VAL A 181 9.90 0.58 -5.21
C VAL A 181 8.81 0.87 -6.23
N TRP A 182 7.68 1.37 -5.74
CA TRP A 182 6.56 1.81 -6.57
C TRP A 182 6.27 3.28 -6.36
N SER A 183 5.62 3.90 -7.33
CA SER A 183 5.09 5.26 -7.20
C SER A 183 3.62 5.33 -7.57
N TYR A 184 2.90 6.34 -7.09
CA TYR A 184 1.51 6.62 -7.45
C TYR A 184 1.11 8.07 -7.14
N TYR A 185 0.05 8.54 -7.77
CA TYR A 185 -0.63 9.79 -7.41
C TYR A 185 -1.79 9.51 -6.44
N PRO A 186 -1.90 10.21 -5.29
CA PRO A 186 -2.94 9.97 -4.29
C PRO A 186 -4.38 10.09 -4.80
N ASP A 187 -4.61 10.93 -5.81
CA ASP A 187 -5.91 11.14 -6.47
C ASP A 187 -6.22 10.08 -7.54
N ASN A 188 -5.22 9.28 -7.94
CA ASN A 188 -5.36 8.20 -8.89
C ASN A 188 -4.50 7.01 -8.47
N VAL A 189 -4.98 6.21 -7.53
CA VAL A 189 -4.21 5.05 -7.03
C VAL A 189 -4.00 3.97 -8.12
N SER A 190 -4.77 4.00 -9.21
CA SER A 190 -4.52 3.14 -10.38
C SER A 190 -3.28 3.55 -11.18
N SER A 191 -2.63 4.68 -10.85
CA SER A 191 -1.38 5.15 -11.46
C SER A 191 -0.11 4.48 -10.89
N ILE A 192 -0.24 3.31 -10.27
CA ILE A 192 0.91 2.63 -9.68
C ILE A 192 1.90 2.22 -10.77
N ASN A 193 3.15 2.63 -10.60
CA ASN A 193 4.25 2.30 -11.50
C ASN A 193 5.43 1.71 -10.73
N ASP A 194 6.10 0.71 -11.31
CA ASP A 194 7.41 0.25 -10.84
C ASP A 194 8.46 1.32 -11.16
N VAL A 195 9.08 1.87 -10.12
CA VAL A 195 10.17 2.87 -10.22
C VAL A 195 11.45 2.35 -9.58
N SER A 196 11.55 1.04 -9.35
CA SER A 196 12.67 0.47 -8.61
C SER A 196 14.01 0.75 -9.27
N ASP A 197 14.10 0.77 -10.60
CA ASP A 197 15.36 1.05 -11.32
C ASP A 197 15.84 2.51 -11.14
N GLU A 198 14.99 3.41 -10.63
CA GLU A 198 15.43 4.75 -10.25
C GLU A 198 16.19 4.74 -8.91
N TYR A 199 15.96 3.73 -8.07
CA TYR A 199 16.36 3.70 -6.66
C TYR A 199 17.32 2.57 -6.31
N ILE A 200 17.25 1.41 -6.97
CA ILE A 200 18.05 0.24 -6.65
C ILE A 200 18.50 -0.50 -7.90
N ASN A 201 19.68 -1.12 -7.79
CA ASN A 201 20.07 -2.20 -8.69
C ASN A 201 19.25 -3.46 -8.38
N ARG A 202 18.93 -4.23 -9.41
CA ARG A 202 18.05 -5.41 -9.29
C ARG A 202 18.61 -6.63 -10.02
N GLY A 203 18.40 -7.81 -9.44
CA GLY A 203 18.58 -9.10 -10.11
C GLY A 203 17.29 -9.58 -10.76
N ALA A 204 17.42 -10.37 -11.83
CA ALA A 204 16.27 -10.98 -12.50
C ALA A 204 15.94 -12.33 -11.85
N VAL A 205 14.66 -12.60 -11.65
CA VAL A 205 14.16 -13.86 -11.07
C VAL A 205 13.11 -14.43 -12.01
N ASN A 206 13.45 -15.56 -12.62
CA ASN A 206 12.55 -16.34 -13.47
C ASN A 206 12.03 -17.52 -12.66
N ILE A 207 10.71 -17.60 -12.51
CA ILE A 207 10.05 -18.68 -11.79
C ILE A 207 9.20 -19.46 -12.79
N THR A 208 9.41 -20.78 -12.81
CA THR A 208 8.59 -21.73 -13.57
C THR A 208 7.84 -22.62 -12.59
N ILE A 209 6.52 -22.63 -12.68
CA ILE A 209 5.63 -23.44 -11.83
C ILE A 209 5.12 -24.63 -12.63
N LEU A 210 5.45 -25.82 -12.14
CA LEU A 210 5.07 -27.11 -12.70
C LEU A 210 4.17 -27.86 -11.72
N GLU A 211 3.32 -28.73 -12.24
CA GLU A 211 2.62 -29.78 -11.51
C GLU A 211 2.79 -31.08 -12.29
N ASN A 212 3.43 -32.07 -11.67
CA ASN A 212 3.74 -33.35 -12.31
C ASN A 212 4.52 -33.13 -13.63
N GLY A 213 5.48 -32.22 -13.61
CA GLY A 213 6.29 -31.84 -14.77
C GLY A 213 5.58 -31.04 -15.86
N LYS A 214 4.32 -30.62 -15.68
CA LYS A 214 3.57 -29.79 -16.63
C LYS A 214 3.39 -28.38 -16.11
N PRO A 215 3.54 -27.33 -16.93
CA PRO A 215 3.34 -25.97 -16.45
C PRO A 215 1.89 -25.68 -16.08
N ILE A 216 1.69 -24.87 -15.04
CA ILE A 216 0.37 -24.50 -14.54
C ILE A 216 0.22 -23.00 -14.31
N LYS A 217 -1.03 -22.53 -14.37
CA LYS A 217 -1.40 -21.19 -13.93
C LYS A 217 -1.42 -21.13 -12.40
N ALA A 218 -0.70 -20.18 -11.82
CA ALA A 218 -0.58 -20.00 -10.39
C ALA A 218 -0.47 -18.52 -10.02
N LEU A 219 -0.94 -18.16 -8.83
CA LEU A 219 -0.67 -16.87 -8.21
C LEU A 219 0.59 -16.97 -7.39
N VAL A 220 1.55 -16.09 -7.68
CA VAL A 220 2.85 -16.04 -7.03
C VAL A 220 2.95 -14.77 -6.19
N TRP A 221 3.19 -14.93 -4.90
CA TRP A 221 3.39 -13.85 -3.94
C TRP A 221 4.87 -13.78 -3.56
N ILE A 222 5.48 -12.61 -3.73
CA ILE A 222 6.85 -12.34 -3.30
C ILE A 222 6.81 -11.53 -2.00
N LYS A 223 7.50 -12.02 -0.97
CA LYS A 223 7.50 -11.43 0.36
C LYS A 223 8.91 -11.15 0.88
N SER A 224 9.08 -10.04 1.60
CA SER A 224 10.31 -9.66 2.28
C SER A 224 10.28 -10.12 3.74
N PRO A 225 11.22 -10.98 4.18
CA PRO A 225 11.43 -11.26 5.59
C PRO A 225 12.26 -10.17 6.30
N TYR A 226 12.70 -9.12 5.60
CA TYR A 226 13.65 -8.11 6.12
C TYR A 226 13.20 -7.51 7.46
N LEU A 227 11.98 -6.99 7.53
CA LEU A 227 11.46 -6.35 8.75
C LEU A 227 11.30 -7.32 9.92
N MET A 228 11.06 -8.60 9.66
CA MET A 228 11.06 -9.61 10.73
C MET A 228 12.46 -9.78 11.34
N LYS A 229 13.52 -9.61 10.54
CA LYS A 229 14.91 -9.73 11.01
C LYS A 229 15.33 -8.49 11.78
N VAL A 230 15.05 -7.29 11.28
CA VAL A 230 15.51 -6.04 11.89
C VAL A 230 14.59 -5.52 13.01
N MET A 231 13.31 -5.90 12.99
CA MET A 231 12.30 -5.46 13.96
C MET A 231 11.36 -6.61 14.38
N PRO A 232 11.89 -7.72 14.93
CA PRO A 232 11.13 -8.94 15.23
C PRO A 232 9.97 -8.74 16.22
N ASN A 233 10.08 -7.74 17.10
CA ASN A 233 9.03 -7.43 18.08
C ASN A 233 7.83 -6.69 17.46
N HIS A 234 7.99 -6.13 16.27
CA HIS A 234 6.93 -5.39 15.56
C HIS A 234 6.38 -6.19 14.38
N TYR A 235 7.23 -6.96 13.70
CA TYR A 235 6.86 -7.73 12.52
C TYR A 235 7.04 -9.22 12.77
N ASN A 236 5.92 -9.93 12.85
CA ASN A 236 5.87 -11.39 13.04
C ASN A 236 5.59 -12.16 11.74
N THR A 237 5.34 -11.46 10.64
CA THR A 237 5.03 -12.03 9.33
C THR A 237 5.79 -11.27 8.25
N PRO A 238 6.22 -11.95 7.17
CA PRO A 238 6.95 -11.30 6.09
C PRO A 238 6.02 -10.36 5.32
N LYS A 239 6.54 -9.23 4.86
CA LYS A 239 5.77 -8.22 4.14
C LYS A 239 5.57 -8.64 2.70
N LEU A 240 4.32 -8.58 2.21
CA LEU A 240 4.04 -8.71 0.79
C LEU A 240 4.69 -7.55 0.03
N ILE A 241 5.51 -7.88 -0.96
CA ILE A 241 6.15 -6.90 -1.84
C ILE A 241 5.28 -6.71 -3.08
N MET A 242 4.98 -7.82 -3.75
CA MET A 242 4.23 -7.85 -4.99
C MET A 242 3.66 -9.25 -5.22
N TYR A 243 2.72 -9.36 -6.15
CA TYR A 243 2.21 -10.62 -6.63
C TYR A 243 1.86 -10.52 -8.09
N ASN A 244 1.82 -11.65 -8.78
CA ASN A 244 1.38 -11.73 -10.17
C ASN A 244 0.96 -13.16 -10.51
N LEU A 245 0.15 -13.31 -11.54
CA LEU A 245 -0.21 -14.62 -12.09
C LEU A 245 0.87 -15.09 -13.06
N THR A 246 1.15 -16.38 -13.08
CA THR A 246 1.97 -16.98 -14.14
C THR A 246 1.25 -16.89 -15.49
N ASP A 247 2.05 -16.91 -16.55
CA ASP A 247 1.55 -17.00 -17.92
C ASP A 247 1.00 -18.40 -18.25
N GLY A 248 0.57 -18.60 -19.50
CA GLY A 248 0.07 -19.91 -19.96
C GLY A 248 1.11 -21.03 -19.96
N ASN A 249 2.40 -20.70 -19.81
CA ASN A 249 3.52 -21.63 -19.71
C ASN A 249 4.00 -21.78 -18.26
N GLY A 250 3.23 -21.33 -17.28
CA GLY A 250 3.59 -21.40 -15.86
C GLY A 250 4.79 -20.52 -15.48
N ASN A 251 5.17 -19.58 -16.33
CA ASN A 251 6.33 -18.73 -16.12
C ASN A 251 5.91 -17.38 -15.53
N ILE A 252 6.82 -16.80 -14.75
CA ILE A 252 6.74 -15.43 -14.30
C ILE A 252 8.15 -14.86 -14.06
N ASN A 253 8.33 -13.59 -14.40
CA ASN A 253 9.58 -12.86 -14.18
C ASN A 253 9.38 -11.73 -13.17
N TYR A 254 10.35 -11.55 -12.29
CA TYR A 254 10.47 -10.39 -11.41
C TYR A 254 11.86 -9.77 -11.53
N LYS A 255 11.93 -8.47 -11.25
CA LYS A 255 13.19 -7.76 -10.95
C LYS A 255 13.15 -7.29 -9.51
N LEU A 256 14.11 -7.75 -8.70
CA LEU A 256 14.12 -7.54 -7.24
C LEU A 256 15.50 -7.07 -6.76
N GLY A 257 15.53 -6.26 -5.70
CA GLY A 257 16.78 -5.89 -5.03
C GLY A 257 17.52 -7.09 -4.43
N GLU A 258 18.82 -6.97 -4.20
CA GLU A 258 19.63 -8.04 -3.61
C GLU A 258 19.25 -8.31 -2.14
N LYS A 259 18.73 -9.51 -1.84
CA LYS A 259 18.47 -10.06 -0.49
C LYS A 259 17.80 -11.45 -0.54
N GLU A 260 17.45 -11.96 0.63
CA GLU A 260 16.55 -13.10 0.82
C GLU A 260 15.07 -12.70 0.67
N TYR A 261 14.32 -13.52 -0.06
CA TYR A 261 12.88 -13.44 -0.27
C TYR A 261 12.18 -14.75 0.12
N ILE A 262 10.88 -14.63 0.38
CA ILE A 262 9.95 -15.75 0.50
C ILE A 262 8.99 -15.71 -0.70
N ILE A 263 8.79 -16.84 -1.34
CA ILE A 263 7.79 -17.04 -2.39
C ILE A 263 6.68 -17.93 -1.85
N ASP A 264 5.45 -17.47 -1.98
CA ASP A 264 4.24 -18.27 -1.74
C ASP A 264 3.53 -18.48 -3.08
N ILE A 265 3.22 -19.74 -3.41
CA ILE A 265 2.57 -20.13 -4.66
C ILE A 265 1.21 -20.74 -4.34
N ILE A 266 0.18 -20.23 -5.01
CA ILE A 266 -1.20 -20.66 -4.86
C ILE A 266 -1.71 -21.09 -6.24
N LYS A 267 -2.07 -22.36 -6.38
CA LYS A 267 -2.58 -22.91 -7.63
C LYS A 267 -3.91 -22.26 -8.03
N VAL A 268 -4.06 -21.91 -9.31
CA VAL A 268 -5.34 -21.52 -9.88
C VAL A 268 -6.07 -22.78 -10.36
N ASN A 269 -7.22 -23.06 -9.77
CA ASN A 269 -8.04 -24.21 -10.14
C ASN A 269 -9.00 -23.90 -11.30
N TYR A 270 -9.57 -22.70 -11.33
CA TYR A 270 -10.46 -22.27 -12.41
C TYR A 270 -10.27 -20.79 -12.73
N ASP A 271 -10.21 -20.47 -14.02
CA ASP A 271 -10.28 -19.12 -14.57
C ASP A 271 -11.74 -18.85 -14.97
N LEU A 272 -12.40 -17.93 -14.28
CA LEU A 272 -13.81 -17.59 -14.49
C LEU A 272 -13.98 -16.41 -15.48
N GLY A 273 -12.87 -15.90 -16.05
CA GLY A 273 -12.86 -14.69 -16.86
C GLY A 273 -12.99 -13.40 -16.03
N ASN A 274 -12.83 -12.24 -16.68
CA ASN A 274 -12.93 -10.92 -16.03
C ASN A 274 -12.06 -10.78 -14.76
N ASN A 275 -10.85 -11.34 -14.76
CA ASN A 275 -9.95 -11.36 -13.59
C ASN A 275 -10.52 -12.07 -12.33
N HIS A 276 -11.49 -12.97 -12.51
CA HIS A 276 -12.01 -13.81 -11.43
C HIS A 276 -11.42 -15.21 -11.48
N TYR A 277 -10.90 -15.68 -10.33
CA TYR A 277 -10.19 -16.94 -10.22
C TYR A 277 -10.62 -17.72 -8.98
N LEU A 278 -10.67 -19.04 -9.09
CA LEU A 278 -10.80 -19.97 -7.95
C LEU A 278 -9.42 -20.53 -7.63
N PHE A 279 -9.01 -20.43 -6.36
CA PHE A 279 -7.68 -20.82 -5.92
C PHE A 279 -7.75 -22.03 -4.98
N ASP A 280 -6.64 -22.77 -4.93
CA ASP A 280 -6.41 -23.75 -3.88
C ASP A 280 -6.22 -23.04 -2.52
N THR A 281 -6.53 -23.72 -1.43
CA THR A 281 -6.15 -23.29 -0.08
C THR A 281 -4.71 -23.64 0.26
N ASN A 282 -4.15 -24.65 -0.40
CA ASN A 282 -2.77 -25.04 -0.18
C ASN A 282 -1.84 -23.99 -0.77
N THR A 283 -0.89 -23.54 0.07
CA THR A 283 0.13 -22.57 -0.30
C THR A 283 1.48 -23.26 -0.22
N TYR A 284 2.23 -23.21 -1.32
CA TYR A 284 3.60 -23.73 -1.38
C TYR A 284 4.57 -22.59 -1.09
N THR A 285 5.32 -22.71 0.02
CA THR A 285 6.25 -21.66 0.47
C THR A 285 7.69 -22.10 0.27
N SER A 286 8.51 -21.23 -0.33
CA SER A 286 9.96 -21.44 -0.45
C SER A 286 10.74 -20.15 -0.18
N LYS A 287 12.04 -20.28 0.08
CA LYS A 287 12.97 -19.15 0.28
C LYS A 287 14.01 -19.11 -0.83
N PHE A 288 14.39 -17.92 -1.25
CA PHE A 288 15.45 -17.75 -2.23
C PHE A 288 16.21 -16.43 -2.02
N ASN A 289 17.49 -16.41 -2.34
CA ASN A 289 18.29 -15.18 -2.40
C ASN A 289 18.38 -14.64 -3.83
N VAL A 290 18.39 -13.33 -3.99
CA VAL A 290 18.70 -12.64 -5.26
C VAL A 290 20.04 -11.96 -5.09
N SER A 291 20.92 -12.11 -6.08
CA SER A 291 22.19 -11.39 -6.20
C SER A 291 22.08 -10.35 -7.32
N LEU A 292 22.80 -9.23 -7.22
CA LEU A 292 22.87 -8.26 -8.33
C LEU A 292 23.54 -8.88 -9.56
N ASN A 293 23.09 -8.49 -10.75
CA ASN A 293 23.63 -8.92 -12.05
C ASN A 293 23.53 -10.42 -12.37
N GLU A 294 22.84 -11.20 -11.54
CA GLU A 294 22.57 -12.61 -11.80
C GLU A 294 21.10 -12.80 -12.22
N SER A 295 20.88 -13.67 -13.20
CA SER A 295 19.56 -14.22 -13.48
C SER A 295 19.38 -15.48 -12.64
N LYS A 296 18.35 -15.50 -11.81
CA LYS A 296 18.02 -16.66 -10.98
C LYS A 296 16.83 -17.41 -11.56
N GLU A 297 17.07 -18.67 -11.89
CA GLU A 297 16.02 -19.61 -12.28
C GLU A 297 15.51 -20.38 -11.05
N ILE A 298 14.19 -20.39 -10.86
CA ILE A 298 13.51 -21.14 -9.79
C ILE A 298 12.48 -22.04 -10.45
N ASN A 299 12.70 -23.35 -10.40
CA ASN A 299 11.73 -24.35 -10.85
C ASN A 299 11.03 -24.92 -9.62
N VAL A 300 9.70 -24.77 -9.56
CA VAL A 300 8.89 -25.32 -8.47
C VAL A 300 7.95 -26.37 -9.05
N ASP A 301 8.14 -27.64 -8.67
CA ASP A 301 7.20 -28.71 -8.98
C ASP A 301 6.28 -28.93 -7.77
N ILE A 302 5.00 -28.65 -7.98
CA ILE A 302 3.93 -28.74 -7.01
C ILE A 302 3.34 -30.14 -7.11
N THR A 303 3.85 -31.08 -6.31
CA THR A 303 3.27 -32.42 -6.19
C THR A 303 2.14 -32.42 -5.16
N GLU A 304 1.01 -33.04 -5.50
CA GLU A 304 -0.26 -32.96 -4.74
C GLU A 304 -0.13 -33.35 -3.25
N GLU A 305 -0.46 -32.42 -2.36
CA GLU A 305 -1.28 -32.72 -1.18
C GLU A 305 -2.68 -32.12 -1.42
N LYS A 306 -3.75 -32.87 -1.13
CA LYS A 306 -5.14 -32.44 -1.39
C LYS A 306 -5.55 -31.31 -0.43
N GLY A 307 -5.94 -30.15 -0.96
CA GLY A 307 -6.46 -28.99 -0.21
C GLY A 307 -7.95 -28.75 -0.47
N GLU A 308 -8.58 -27.92 0.38
CA GLU A 308 -9.93 -27.40 0.14
C GLU A 308 -9.90 -26.22 -0.87
N LEU A 309 -11.00 -25.92 -1.55
CA LEU A 309 -11.06 -24.79 -2.50
C LEU A 309 -11.56 -23.52 -1.82
N LYS A 310 -10.95 -22.36 -2.12
CA LYS A 310 -11.47 -21.03 -1.72
C LYS A 310 -11.68 -20.12 -2.93
N LEU A 311 -12.82 -19.44 -2.95
CA LEU A 311 -13.06 -18.33 -3.87
C LEU A 311 -12.40 -17.08 -3.29
N ILE A 312 -11.40 -16.56 -4.01
CA ILE A 312 -10.78 -15.27 -3.72
C ILE A 312 -11.22 -14.33 -4.82
N ASN A 313 -12.05 -13.34 -4.48
CA ASN A 313 -12.35 -12.26 -5.40
C ASN A 313 -11.13 -11.30 -5.38
N MET A 314 -10.39 -11.23 -6.49
CA MET A 314 -9.32 -10.25 -6.67
C MET A 314 -9.86 -8.81 -6.88
N GLY A 315 -11.18 -8.61 -6.77
CA GLY A 315 -11.90 -7.34 -6.84
C GLY A 315 -11.57 -6.31 -5.75
N TYR A 316 -10.57 -6.57 -4.89
CA TYR A 316 -9.76 -5.52 -4.32
C TYR A 316 -8.35 -5.66 -4.91
N SER A 317 -8.11 -4.88 -5.95
CA SER A 317 -6.78 -4.71 -6.50
C SER A 317 -5.88 -4.12 -5.43
N PHE A 318 -4.95 -4.89 -4.88
CA PHE A 318 -3.61 -4.35 -4.67
C PHE A 318 -2.97 -4.29 -6.07
N TYR A 319 -3.51 -3.37 -6.86
CA TYR A 319 -3.23 -2.91 -8.21
C TYR A 319 -2.41 -3.85 -9.12
N GLU A 320 -3.07 -4.36 -10.17
CA GLU A 320 -2.39 -4.91 -11.35
C GLU A 320 -1.38 -3.87 -11.86
N VAL A 321 -0.09 -4.11 -11.65
CA VAL A 321 0.97 -3.43 -12.40
C VAL A 321 0.94 -4.08 -13.79
N LYS A 322 0.42 -3.35 -14.78
CA LYS A 322 0.44 -3.79 -16.18
C LYS A 322 1.83 -3.65 -16.80
#